data_AF-A0A2E4IWZ4-F1
#
_entry.id   AF-A0A2E4IWZ4-F1
#
_cell.length_a   1.000
_cell.length_b   1.000
_cell.length_c   1.000
_cell.angle_alpha   90.00
_cell.angle_beta   90.00
_cell.angle_gamma   90.00
#
_symmetry.space_group_name_H-M   'P 1'
#
loop_
_entity.id
_entity.type
_entity.pdbx_description
1 polymer ?
#
loop_
_entity_poly.entity_id
_entity_poly.type
_entity_poly.pdbx_seq_one_letter_code
_entity_poly.pdbx_strand_id
1 'polypeptide(L)'
;MRLLLLIVSLASLTACSSTDIRRDPATDLNQFKRFYVETRINDNHATDAVIAAELRSLGFEATHGHLTMIPDDIDVLITYDARWTWDFRSYLINLEITAQHPRTLKLIATGNAHHPGITKKEPAKMVRAIFKKFFKQT
;
A
#
# COMPACT_ATOMS: atom_id res chain seq x y z
N MET A 1 -23.68 7.48 -38.56
CA MET A 1 -22.40 8.21 -38.36
C MET A 1 -22.30 8.90 -36.99
N ARG A 2 -23.29 9.67 -36.52
CA ARG A 2 -23.29 10.28 -35.16
C ARG A 2 -23.18 9.29 -33.99
N LEU A 3 -23.80 8.11 -34.09
CA LEU A 3 -23.73 7.07 -33.05
C LEU A 3 -22.32 6.45 -32.94
N LEU A 4 -21.59 6.35 -34.05
CA LEU A 4 -20.22 5.82 -34.08
C LEU A 4 -19.24 6.79 -33.41
N LEU A 5 -19.44 8.10 -33.60
CA LEU A 5 -18.68 9.17 -32.94
C LEU A 5 -18.92 9.21 -31.42
N LEU A 6 -20.13 8.88 -30.95
CA LEU A 6 -20.46 8.76 -29.52
C LEU A 6 -19.78 7.55 -28.85
N ILE A 7 -19.68 6.42 -29.55
CA ILE A 7 -19.00 5.22 -29.02
C ILE A 7 -17.48 5.43 -28.95
N VAL A 8 -16.89 6.09 -29.96
CA VAL A 8 -15.46 6.43 -29.98
C VAL A 8 -15.08 7.44 -28.89
N SER A 9 -15.94 8.42 -28.61
CA SER A 9 -15.70 9.38 -27.52
C SER A 9 -15.84 8.74 -26.13
N LEU A 10 -16.77 7.80 -25.94
CA LEU A 10 -16.95 7.10 -24.66
C LEU A 10 -15.78 6.15 -24.32
N ALA A 11 -15.06 5.64 -25.33
CA ALA A 11 -13.89 4.79 -25.13
C ALA A 11 -12.66 5.53 -24.55
N SER A 12 -12.71 6.86 -24.45
CA SER A 12 -11.59 7.68 -23.95
C SER A 12 -11.57 7.81 -22.41
N LEU A 13 -12.57 7.29 -21.69
CA LEU A 13 -12.63 7.32 -20.22
C LEU A 13 -11.90 6.14 -19.56
N THR A 14 -10.71 5.79 -20.03
CA THR A 14 -9.91 4.75 -19.36
C THR A 14 -9.28 5.32 -18.08
N ALA A 15 -9.65 4.74 -16.93
CA ALA A 15 -9.01 5.06 -15.65
C ALA A 15 -7.66 4.34 -15.56
N CYS A 16 -6.55 5.06 -15.81
CA CYS A 16 -5.21 4.54 -15.56
C CYS A 16 -4.89 4.53 -14.07
N SER A 17 -4.55 3.36 -13.52
CA SER A 17 -3.95 3.24 -12.18
C SER A 17 -2.43 3.11 -12.31
N SER A 18 -1.66 3.81 -11.49
CA SER A 18 -0.20 3.67 -11.44
C SER A 18 0.25 2.99 -10.14
N THR A 19 1.46 2.45 -10.17
CA THR A 19 2.09 1.89 -8.98
C THR A 19 3.59 2.08 -9.13
N ASP A 20 4.19 2.81 -8.20
CA ASP A 20 5.56 3.28 -8.26
C ASP A 20 6.31 2.80 -7.02
N ILE A 21 7.56 2.36 -7.18
CA ILE A 21 8.31 1.71 -6.10
C ILE A 21 9.74 2.23 -6.10
N ARG A 22 10.23 2.57 -4.92
CA ARG A 22 11.62 2.97 -4.69
C ARG A 22 12.20 2.10 -3.58
N ARG A 23 13.32 1.42 -3.82
CA ARG A 23 14.00 0.56 -2.83
C ARG A 23 15.44 0.98 -2.68
N ASP A 24 16.00 0.77 -1.48
CA ASP A 24 17.44 0.73 -1.31
C ASP A 24 17.99 -0.50 -2.06
N PRO A 25 18.80 -0.33 -3.12
CA PRO A 25 19.35 -1.46 -3.88
C PRO A 25 20.21 -2.40 -3.04
N ALA A 26 20.74 -1.94 -1.91
CA ALA A 26 21.61 -2.72 -1.04
C ALA A 26 20.85 -3.62 -0.05
N THR A 27 19.52 -3.54 0.02
CA THR A 27 18.73 -4.28 1.02
C THR A 27 17.78 -5.29 0.37
N ASP A 28 18.00 -6.58 0.64
CA ASP A 28 17.03 -7.62 0.31
C ASP A 28 15.89 -7.62 1.35
N LEU A 29 14.67 -7.41 0.89
CA LEU A 29 13.48 -7.42 1.76
C LEU A 29 13.08 -8.84 2.20
N ASN A 30 13.51 -9.87 1.48
CA ASN A 30 13.17 -11.26 1.79
C ASN A 30 13.93 -11.82 3.00
N GLN A 31 14.98 -11.12 3.46
CA GLN A 31 15.72 -11.52 4.65
C GLN A 31 14.95 -11.25 5.95
N PHE A 32 13.95 -10.36 5.91
CA PHE A 32 13.15 -9.96 7.06
C PHE A 32 11.95 -10.89 7.24
N LYS A 33 11.61 -11.19 8.50
CA LYS A 33 10.49 -12.09 8.82
C LYS A 33 9.39 -11.40 9.61
N ARG A 34 9.77 -10.51 10.54
CA ARG A 34 8.86 -9.86 11.49
C ARG A 34 8.62 -8.40 11.14
N PHE A 35 7.37 -8.09 10.86
CA PHE A 35 6.90 -6.78 10.46
C PHE A 35 5.93 -6.23 11.50
N TYR A 36 6.00 -4.92 11.74
CA TYR A 36 5.03 -4.20 12.54
C TYR A 36 4.45 -3.04 11.75
N VAL A 37 3.13 -2.95 11.69
CA VAL A 37 2.43 -1.87 10.99
C VAL A 37 1.93 -0.85 12.01
N GLU A 38 2.37 0.40 11.87
CA GLU A 38 1.90 1.48 12.73
C GLU A 38 0.41 1.77 12.49
N THR A 39 -0.40 1.69 13.54
CA THR A 39 -1.77 2.21 13.54
C THR A 39 -1.77 3.73 13.65
N ARG A 40 -2.25 4.41 12.61
CA ARG A 40 -2.37 5.87 12.60
C ARG A 40 -3.71 6.31 13.19
N ILE A 41 -3.66 7.31 14.07
CA ILE A 41 -4.84 7.85 14.78
C ILE A 41 -5.83 8.52 13.81
N ASN A 42 -5.35 9.00 12.66
CA ASN A 42 -6.15 9.66 11.64
C ASN A 42 -6.71 8.71 10.57
N ASP A 43 -6.48 7.39 10.69
CA ASP A 43 -7.08 6.39 9.81
C ASP A 43 -8.28 5.74 10.51
N ASN A 44 -9.44 5.82 9.87
CA ASN A 44 -10.70 5.20 10.31
C ASN A 44 -11.14 4.04 9.41
N HIS A 45 -10.23 3.51 8.58
CA HIS A 45 -10.51 2.46 7.62
C HIS A 45 -9.79 1.13 7.93
N ALA A 46 -9.09 1.07 9.08
CA ALA A 46 -8.27 -0.06 9.49
C ALA A 46 -7.23 -0.45 8.42
N THR A 47 -6.65 0.57 7.77
CA THR A 47 -5.67 0.38 6.69
C THR A 47 -4.45 -0.39 7.18
N ASP A 48 -4.04 -0.16 8.43
CA ASP A 48 -3.00 -0.89 9.14
C ASP A 48 -3.28 -2.41 9.20
N ALA A 49 -4.50 -2.78 9.58
CA ALA A 49 -4.93 -4.18 9.68
C ALA A 49 -4.94 -4.86 8.31
N VAL A 50 -5.36 -4.15 7.26
CA VAL A 50 -5.32 -4.64 5.87
C VAL A 50 -3.87 -4.86 5.42
N ILE A 51 -2.96 -3.94 5.72
CA ILE A 51 -1.53 -4.07 5.41
C ILE A 51 -0.93 -5.28 6.12
N ALA A 52 -1.17 -5.43 7.43
CA ALA A 52 -0.69 -6.56 8.21
C ALA A 52 -1.27 -7.90 7.73
N ALA A 53 -2.55 -7.93 7.33
CA ALA A 53 -3.18 -9.12 6.76
C ALA A 53 -2.54 -9.54 5.43
N GLU A 54 -2.23 -8.59 4.54
CA GLU A 54 -1.57 -8.90 3.27
C GLU A 54 -0.11 -9.36 3.48
N LEU A 55 0.64 -8.77 4.42
CA LEU A 55 1.97 -9.28 4.80
C LEU A 55 1.90 -10.74 5.30
N ARG A 56 0.94 -11.05 6.18
CA ARG A 56 0.71 -12.43 6.65
C ARG A 56 0.35 -13.37 5.51
N SER A 57 -0.45 -12.92 4.53
CA SER A 57 -0.80 -13.73 3.36
C SER A 57 0.41 -14.08 2.47
N LEU A 58 1.50 -13.31 2.58
CA LEU A 58 2.77 -13.55 1.89
C LEU A 58 3.73 -14.44 2.70
N GLY A 59 3.35 -14.87 3.91
CA GLY A 59 4.15 -15.75 4.75
C GLY A 59 5.02 -15.04 5.80
N PHE A 60 4.87 -13.72 5.96
CA PHE A 60 5.57 -12.97 7.01
C PHE A 60 4.82 -12.98 8.33
N GLU A 61 5.54 -12.80 9.43
CA GLU A 61 4.96 -12.53 10.73
C GLU A 61 4.67 -11.02 10.80
N ALA A 62 3.39 -10.64 10.80
CA ALA A 62 3.02 -9.23 10.85
C ALA A 62 1.95 -8.96 11.90
N THR A 63 2.20 -7.95 12.72
CA THR A 63 1.26 -7.38 13.70
C THR A 63 1.05 -5.89 13.41
N HIS A 64 0.05 -5.29 14.04
CA HIS A 64 -0.22 -3.86 13.90
C HIS A 64 -0.64 -3.25 15.25
N GLY A 65 -0.39 -1.97 15.41
CA GLY A 65 -0.73 -1.23 16.62
C GLY A 65 -0.07 0.14 16.67
N HIS A 66 -0.41 0.94 17.68
CA HIS A 66 0.26 2.21 17.93
C HIS A 66 1.77 2.01 18.20
N LEU A 67 2.59 3.03 17.91
CA LEU A 67 4.05 2.95 18.11
C LEU A 67 4.45 2.65 19.56
N THR A 68 3.60 2.97 20.53
CA THR A 68 3.83 2.66 21.95
C THR A 68 3.74 1.17 22.30
N MET A 69 3.23 0.35 21.37
CA MET A 69 3.05 -1.09 21.54
C MET A 69 4.02 -1.91 20.67
N ILE A 70 5.04 -1.26 20.10
CA ILE A 70 6.00 -1.90 19.22
C ILE A 70 6.78 -2.99 19.99
N PRO A 71 6.81 -4.24 19.52
CA PRO A 71 7.65 -5.27 20.12
C PRO A 71 9.13 -4.98 19.89
N ASP A 72 10.00 -5.40 20.82
CA ASP A 72 11.45 -5.17 20.73
C ASP A 72 12.12 -5.96 19.60
N ASP A 73 11.48 -7.04 19.15
CA ASP A 73 12.05 -8.05 18.29
C ASP A 73 11.60 -7.93 16.83
N ILE A 74 11.03 -6.80 16.41
CA ILE A 74 10.63 -6.62 15.01
C ILE A 74 11.84 -6.33 14.11
N ASP A 75 11.76 -6.78 12.85
CA ASP A 75 12.82 -6.54 11.87
C ASP A 75 12.53 -5.27 11.05
N VAL A 76 11.25 -5.02 10.73
CA VAL A 76 10.81 -3.91 9.88
C VAL A 76 9.59 -3.21 10.48
N LEU A 77 9.68 -1.89 10.57
CA LEU A 77 8.55 -1.02 10.85
C LEU A 77 7.93 -0.57 9.52
N ILE A 78 6.61 -0.70 9.41
CA ILE A 78 5.80 -0.26 8.28
C ILE A 78 4.98 0.94 8.72
N THR A 79 5.13 2.05 8.00
CA THR A 79 4.27 3.23 8.12
C THR A 79 3.54 3.45 6.79
N TYR A 80 2.44 4.20 6.80
CA TYR A 80 1.66 4.44 5.59
C TYR A 80 0.99 5.80 5.55
N ASP A 81 0.71 6.30 4.35
CA ASP A 81 -0.18 7.43 4.09
C ASP A 81 -1.31 6.98 3.18
N ALA A 82 -2.53 6.96 3.71
CA ALA A 82 -3.72 6.52 3.01
C ALA A 82 -4.64 7.71 2.73
N ARG A 83 -4.81 8.05 1.45
CA ARG A 83 -5.72 9.13 1.04
C ARG A 83 -7.04 8.52 0.61
N TRP A 84 -8.03 8.73 1.47
CA TRP A 84 -9.40 8.36 1.24
C TRP A 84 -10.20 9.57 0.76
N THR A 85 -11.11 9.34 -0.16
CA THR A 85 -12.15 10.32 -0.54
C THR A 85 -13.53 9.71 -0.32
N TRP A 86 -14.55 10.56 -0.28
CA TRP A 86 -15.93 10.20 0.07
C TRP A 86 -16.96 10.83 -0.87
N ASP A 87 -16.65 11.07 -2.14
CA ASP A 87 -17.55 11.81 -3.05
C ASP A 87 -18.94 11.15 -3.21
N PHE A 88 -19.01 9.82 -3.27
CA PHE A 88 -20.27 9.04 -3.32
C PHE A 88 -20.25 7.79 -2.42
N ARG A 89 -19.05 7.29 -2.14
CA ARG A 89 -18.72 6.18 -1.25
C ARG A 89 -17.28 6.39 -0.80
N SER A 90 -16.86 5.80 0.32
CA SER A 90 -15.45 5.84 0.70
C SER A 90 -14.62 4.97 -0.25
N TYR A 91 -13.57 5.54 -0.85
CA TYR A 91 -12.59 4.80 -1.61
C TYR A 91 -11.18 5.38 -1.47
N LEU A 92 -10.19 4.48 -1.57
CA LEU A 92 -8.78 4.79 -1.44
C LEU A 92 -8.23 5.21 -2.81
N ILE A 93 -7.79 6.47 -2.92
CA ILE A 93 -7.25 7.03 -4.17
C ILE A 93 -5.73 6.96 -4.22
N ASN A 94 -5.07 6.99 -3.07
CA ASN A 94 -3.62 6.89 -2.97
C ASN A 94 -3.25 6.13 -1.71
N LEU A 95 -2.29 5.23 -1.85
CA LEU A 95 -1.68 4.54 -0.72
C LEU A 95 -0.17 4.58 -0.89
N GLU A 96 0.51 5.17 0.09
CA GLU A 96 1.96 5.08 0.22
C GLU A 96 2.30 4.19 1.43
N ILE A 97 3.22 3.25 1.24
CA ILE A 97 3.74 2.36 2.28
C ILE A 97 5.25 2.54 2.35
N THR A 98 5.76 2.79 3.54
CA THR A 98 7.19 2.91 3.82
C THR A 98 7.63 1.80 4.77
N ALA A 99 8.67 1.07 4.36
CA ALA A 99 9.38 0.10 5.17
C ALA A 99 10.69 0.72 5.65
N GLN A 100 10.93 0.66 6.96
CA GLN A 100 12.10 1.25 7.59
C GLN A 100 12.60 0.40 8.75
N HIS A 101 13.88 0.56 9.07
CA HIS A 101 14.46 -0.09 10.24
C HIS A 101 13.83 0.47 11.53
N PRO A 102 13.39 -0.35 12.48
CA PRO A 102 12.57 0.10 13.62
C PRO A 102 13.31 1.05 14.58
N ARG A 103 14.61 0.84 14.82
CA ARG A 103 15.41 1.69 15.72
C ARG A 103 16.01 2.93 15.05
N THR A 104 16.65 2.76 13.89
CA THR A 104 17.39 3.84 13.21
C THR A 104 16.52 4.64 12.24
N LEU A 105 15.30 4.17 11.94
CA LEU A 105 14.41 4.72 10.92
C LEU A 105 15.03 4.79 9.52
N LYS A 106 16.10 4.02 9.28
CA LYS A 106 16.72 3.94 7.96
C LYS A 106 15.70 3.40 6.96
N LEU A 107 15.48 4.15 5.87
CA LEU A 107 14.60 3.75 4.78
C LEU A 107 15.10 2.46 4.13
N ILE A 108 14.21 1.48 3.99
CA ILE A 108 14.45 0.23 3.27
C ILE A 108 13.75 0.28 1.90
N ALA A 109 12.46 0.62 1.90
CA ALA A 109 11.67 0.71 0.68
C ALA A 109 10.46 1.63 0.87
N THR A 110 10.03 2.26 -0.22
CA THR A 110 8.78 2.99 -0.33
C THR A 110 8.02 2.51 -1.55
N GLY A 111 6.71 2.39 -1.42
CA GLY A 111 5.84 2.03 -2.52
C GLY A 111 4.58 2.87 -2.51
N ASN A 112 4.20 3.34 -3.68
CA ASN A 112 3.00 4.13 -3.90
C ASN A 112 2.09 3.41 -4.88
N ALA A 113 0.82 3.34 -4.57
CA ALA A 113 -0.23 2.96 -5.51
C ALA A 113 -1.24 4.09 -5.61
N HIS A 114 -1.45 4.57 -6.83
CA HIS A 114 -2.40 5.63 -7.13
C HIS A 114 -3.50 5.10 -8.05
N HIS A 115 -4.75 5.29 -7.62
CA HIS A 115 -5.95 4.86 -8.34
C HIS A 115 -6.97 6.01 -8.34
N PRO A 116 -6.95 6.87 -9.35
CA PRO A 116 -7.83 8.04 -9.42
C PRO A 116 -9.28 7.70 -9.80
N GLY A 117 -9.55 6.43 -10.16
CA GLY A 117 -10.88 6.01 -10.61
C GLY A 117 -11.89 5.95 -9.48
N ILE A 118 -13.12 6.40 -9.76
CA ILE A 118 -14.28 6.29 -8.86
C ILE A 118 -14.64 4.80 -8.61
N THR A 119 -14.18 3.88 -9.46
CA THR A 119 -14.37 2.44 -9.31
C THR A 119 -13.64 1.93 -8.06
N LYS A 120 -14.35 1.17 -7.22
CA LYS A 120 -13.80 0.62 -5.98
C LYS A 120 -12.67 -0.36 -6.33
N LYS A 121 -11.41 0.05 -6.15
CA LYS A 121 -10.33 -0.91 -5.97
C LYS A 121 -10.28 -1.25 -4.49
N GLU A 122 -10.36 -2.53 -4.16
CA GLU A 122 -10.31 -2.94 -2.76
C GLU A 122 -8.94 -2.55 -2.17
N PRO A 123 -8.87 -1.96 -0.97
CA PRO A 123 -7.62 -1.54 -0.34
C PRO A 123 -6.56 -2.65 -0.34
N ALA A 124 -6.97 -3.89 -0.05
CA ALA A 124 -6.15 -5.09 -0.13
C ALA A 124 -5.47 -5.26 -1.51
N LYS A 125 -6.15 -4.94 -2.62
CA LYS A 125 -5.56 -5.02 -3.97
C LYS A 125 -4.49 -3.94 -4.19
N MET A 126 -4.63 -2.75 -3.60
CA MET A 126 -3.61 -1.70 -3.68
C MET A 126 -2.37 -2.08 -2.86
N VAL A 127 -2.59 -2.54 -1.63
CA VAL A 127 -1.52 -3.10 -0.77
C VAL A 127 -0.79 -4.22 -1.50
N ARG A 128 -1.53 -5.20 -2.05
CA ARG A 128 -0.96 -6.31 -2.81
C ARG A 128 -0.17 -5.85 -4.03
N ALA A 129 -0.64 -4.82 -4.74
CA ALA A 129 0.10 -4.27 -5.88
C ALA A 129 1.46 -3.69 -5.45
N ILE A 130 1.51 -3.01 -4.30
CA ILE A 130 2.76 -2.51 -3.71
C ILE A 130 3.67 -3.68 -3.32
N PHE A 131 3.16 -4.63 -2.52
CA PHE A 131 3.97 -5.73 -2.01
C PHE A 131 4.42 -6.71 -3.06
N LYS A 132 3.58 -7.01 -4.06
CA LYS A 132 3.98 -7.82 -5.22
C LYS A 132 5.22 -7.22 -5.89
N LYS A 133 5.31 -5.89 -5.96
CA LYS A 133 6.54 -5.28 -6.45
C LYS A 133 7.63 -5.40 -5.39
N PHE A 134 7.44 -4.95 -4.14
CA PHE A 134 8.44 -5.00 -3.05
C PHE A 134 9.25 -6.30 -2.98
N PHE A 135 8.56 -7.45 -3.08
CA PHE A 135 9.18 -8.76 -2.93
C PHE A 135 9.50 -9.46 -4.26
N LYS A 136 9.22 -8.83 -5.41
CA LYS A 136 9.67 -9.36 -6.70
C LYS A 136 11.19 -9.26 -6.78
N GLN A 137 11.85 -10.42 -6.83
CA GLN A 137 13.25 -10.57 -7.21
C GLN A 137 13.38 -10.19 -8.70
N THR A 138 14.33 -9.31 -9.02
CA THR A 138 14.68 -8.95 -10.40
C THR A 138 15.43 -10.10 -11.04
#